data_AF-A0A7J8WZK5-F1
#
_entry.id   AF-A0A7J8WZK5-F1
#
_cell.length_a   1.000
_cell.length_b   1.000
_cell.length_c   1.000
_cell.angle_alpha   90.00
_cell.angle_beta   90.00
_cell.angle_gamma   90.00
#
_symmetry.space_group_name_H-M   'P 1'
#
loop_
_entity.id
_entity.type
_entity.pdbx_description
1 polymer ?
#
loop_
_entity_poly.entity_id
_entity_poly.type
_entity_poly.pdbx_seq_one_letter_code
_entity_poly.pdbx_strand_id
1 'polypeptide(L)'
;MASAVFEGASVGPLIDLAIQIDPSVLVAAFVGTAIAFACFSGAAMLAKRREYLYLGGLLSSGVSMLLWLHFASSIFGGSAAFFMFEIYFGLLVFVGYMVVDTQDIIEKAHLGDLDYVKHALTLFTDFVAVFVRILIIMLKNSAEKSEKKKKRRD
;
A
#
# COMPACT_ATOMS: atom_id res chain seq x y z
N MET A 1 -15.39 9.17 8.60
CA MET A 1 -14.72 10.49 8.66
C MET A 1 -13.62 10.53 9.71
N ALA A 2 -13.86 10.16 10.98
CA ALA A 2 -12.80 10.13 12.00
C ALA A 2 -11.62 9.20 11.62
N SER A 3 -11.92 8.05 11.01
CA SER A 3 -10.90 7.10 10.50
C SER A 3 -9.88 7.76 9.57
N ALA A 4 -10.34 8.49 8.55
CA ALA A 4 -9.47 9.15 7.59
C ALA A 4 -8.58 10.23 8.22
N VAL A 5 -9.09 10.94 9.24
CA VAL A 5 -8.30 11.94 9.99
C VAL A 5 -7.19 11.25 10.79
N PHE A 6 -7.52 10.18 11.51
CA PHE A 6 -6.51 9.44 12.30
C PHE A 6 -5.47 8.76 11.41
N GLU A 7 -5.88 8.27 10.24
CA GLU A 7 -4.98 7.68 9.26
C GLU A 7 -4.04 8.74 8.65
N GLY A 8 -4.55 9.93 8.33
CA GLY A 8 -3.70 11.05 7.94
C GLY A 8 -2.70 11.45 9.04
N ALA A 9 -3.14 11.47 10.31
CA ALA A 9 -2.28 11.78 11.44
C ALA A 9 -1.19 10.72 11.67
N SER A 10 -1.47 9.43 11.45
CA SER A 10 -0.48 8.36 11.62
C SER A 10 0.59 8.34 10.51
N VAL A 11 0.22 8.75 9.30
CA VAL A 11 1.15 8.84 8.15
C VAL A 11 1.97 10.14 8.17
N GLY A 12 1.53 11.16 8.92
CA GLY A 12 2.18 12.47 9.03
C GLY A 12 3.70 12.44 9.26
N PRO A 13 4.24 11.68 10.24
CA PRO A 13 5.69 11.59 10.46
C PRO A 13 6.48 11.04 9.26
N LEU A 14 5.89 10.11 8.50
CA LEU A 14 6.52 9.56 7.30
C LEU A 14 6.57 10.59 6.16
N ILE A 15 5.52 11.40 6.04
CA ILE A 15 5.46 12.51 5.07
C ILE A 15 6.49 13.57 5.43
N ASP A 16 6.62 13.91 6.72
CA ASP A 16 7.62 14.88 7.17
C ASP A 16 9.05 14.41 6.87
N LEU A 17 9.35 13.13 7.13
CA LEU A 17 10.62 12.51 6.72
C LEU A 17 10.83 12.59 5.21
N ALA A 18 9.77 12.41 4.41
CA ALA A 18 9.87 12.51 2.95
C ALA A 18 10.22 13.92 2.48
N ILE A 19 9.60 14.93 3.08
CA ILE A 19 9.87 16.34 2.78
C ILE A 19 11.31 16.71 3.14
N GLN A 20 11.83 16.21 4.27
CA GLN A 20 13.20 16.48 4.70
C GLN A 20 14.26 15.84 3.77
N ILE A 21 13.97 14.67 3.20
CA ILE A 21 14.90 13.97 2.29
C ILE A 21 14.82 14.55 0.87
N ASP A 22 13.64 14.49 0.25
CA ASP A 22 13.37 15.02 -1.10
C ASP A 22 11.85 15.15 -1.31
N PRO A 23 11.30 16.38 -1.33
CA PRO A 23 9.87 16.61 -1.57
C PRO A 23 9.36 16.01 -2.89
N SER A 24 10.22 15.85 -3.89
CA SER A 24 9.86 15.28 -5.20
C SER A 24 9.45 13.80 -5.09
N VAL A 25 10.03 13.09 -4.12
CA VAL A 25 9.70 11.68 -3.84
C VAL A 25 8.25 11.54 -3.39
N LEU A 26 7.78 12.45 -2.53
CA LEU A 26 6.40 12.45 -2.05
C LEU A 26 5.41 12.58 -3.20
N VAL A 27 5.62 13.55 -4.09
CA VAL A 27 4.75 13.79 -5.25
C VAL A 27 4.78 12.59 -6.20
N ALA A 28 5.97 12.06 -6.49
CA ALA A 28 6.11 10.91 -7.37
C ALA A 28 5.47 9.63 -6.80
N ALA A 29 5.58 9.40 -5.48
CA ALA A 29 4.91 8.30 -4.80
C ALA A 29 3.39 8.43 -4.91
N PHE A 30 2.84 9.62 -4.64
CA PHE A 30 1.41 9.88 -4.73
C PHE A 30 0.86 9.67 -6.13
N VAL A 31 1.51 10.24 -7.15
CA VAL A 31 1.12 10.08 -8.55
C VAL A 31 1.24 8.62 -8.99
N GLY A 32 2.30 7.93 -8.58
CA GLY A 32 2.50 6.50 -8.85
C GLY A 32 1.38 5.65 -8.27
N THR A 33 0.99 5.90 -7.01
CA THR A 33 -0.16 5.23 -6.37
C THR A 33 -1.47 5.56 -7.09
N ALA A 34 -1.71 6.81 -7.47
CA ALA A 34 -2.93 7.20 -8.19
C ALA A 34 -3.08 6.50 -9.54
N ILE A 35 -1.99 6.39 -10.31
CA ILE A 35 -1.97 5.64 -11.56
C ILE A 35 -2.21 4.16 -11.29
N ALA A 36 -1.52 3.57 -10.32
CA ALA A 36 -1.72 2.16 -9.96
C ALA A 36 -3.17 1.87 -9.55
N PHE A 37 -3.73 2.68 -8.66
CA PHE A 37 -5.12 2.59 -8.23
C PHE A 37 -6.09 2.67 -9.41
N ALA A 38 -5.95 3.68 -10.26
CA ALA A 38 -6.82 3.84 -11.43
C ALA A 38 -6.71 2.64 -12.40
N CYS A 39 -5.51 2.15 -12.67
CA CYS A 39 -5.29 1.01 -13.55
C CYS A 39 -5.85 -0.29 -12.98
N PHE A 40 -5.56 -0.60 -11.71
CA PHE A 40 -5.97 -1.85 -11.08
C PHE A 40 -7.46 -1.88 -10.76
N SER A 41 -8.03 -0.80 -10.22
CA SER A 41 -9.49 -0.69 -10.05
C SER A 41 -10.21 -0.69 -11.41
N GLY A 42 -9.64 -0.04 -12.42
CA GLY A 42 -10.10 -0.10 -13.81
C GLY A 42 -10.14 -1.52 -14.37
N ALA A 43 -9.07 -2.27 -14.20
CA ALA A 43 -9.00 -3.67 -14.62
C ALA A 43 -9.98 -4.55 -13.83
N ALA A 44 -10.18 -4.28 -12.54
CA ALA A 44 -11.17 -4.97 -11.72
C ALA A 44 -12.57 -4.79 -12.30
N MET A 45 -13.00 -3.56 -12.60
CA MET A 45 -14.31 -3.29 -13.19
C MET A 45 -14.61 -4.09 -14.47
N LEU A 46 -13.57 -4.48 -15.23
CA LEU A 46 -13.69 -5.25 -16.48
C LEU A 46 -13.55 -6.77 -16.29
N ALA A 47 -13.05 -7.24 -15.15
CA ALA A 47 -12.75 -8.65 -14.90
C ALA A 47 -14.01 -9.48 -14.54
N LYS A 48 -13.96 -10.78 -14.82
CA LYS A 48 -15.09 -11.71 -14.60
C LYS A 48 -15.28 -12.06 -13.12
N ARG A 49 -16.55 -12.00 -12.68
CA ARG A 49 -17.04 -12.13 -11.29
C ARG A 49 -16.67 -13.35 -10.43
N ARG A 50 -16.04 -14.41 -10.94
CA ARG A 50 -16.09 -15.74 -10.26
C ARG A 50 -14.86 -16.13 -9.44
N GLU A 51 -13.81 -15.32 -9.37
CA GLU A 51 -12.52 -15.72 -8.74
C GLU A 51 -12.26 -15.11 -7.34
N TYR A 52 -13.18 -14.32 -6.78
CA TYR A 52 -12.94 -13.53 -5.56
C TYR A 52 -12.72 -14.35 -4.29
N LEU A 53 -13.40 -15.49 -4.15
CA LEU A 53 -13.31 -16.32 -2.94
C LEU A 53 -11.91 -16.93 -2.78
N TYR A 54 -11.29 -17.34 -3.88
CA TYR A 54 -9.92 -17.86 -3.87
C TYR A 54 -8.90 -16.75 -3.69
N LEU A 55 -9.12 -15.59 -4.33
CA LEU A 55 -8.19 -14.46 -4.23
C LEU A 55 -8.20 -13.84 -2.82
N GLY A 56 -9.37 -13.67 -2.20
CA GLY A 56 -9.48 -13.20 -0.82
C GLY A 56 -8.83 -14.16 0.20
N GLY A 57 -9.00 -15.48 0.01
CA GLY A 57 -8.30 -16.49 0.81
C GLY A 57 -6.78 -16.42 0.68
N LEU A 58 -6.27 -16.26 -0.54
CA LEU A 58 -4.84 -16.10 -0.78
C LEU A 58 -4.30 -14.82 -0.13
N LEU A 59 -4.95 -13.68 -0.32
CA LEU A 59 -4.51 -12.39 0.21
C LEU A 59 -4.59 -12.32 1.74
N SER A 60 -5.60 -12.93 2.36
CA SER A 60 -5.71 -13.03 3.83
C SER A 60 -4.60 -13.89 4.43
N SER A 61 -4.21 -14.98 3.76
CA SER A 61 -3.03 -15.74 4.15
C SER A 61 -1.74 -14.92 4.03
N GLY A 62 -1.63 -14.08 2.98
CA GLY A 62 -0.51 -13.17 2.79
C GLY A 62 -0.37 -12.13 3.92
N VAL A 63 -1.48 -11.53 4.36
CA VAL A 63 -1.49 -10.60 5.50
C VAL A 63 -1.12 -11.31 6.80
N SER A 64 -1.64 -12.52 7.02
CA SER A 64 -1.30 -13.33 8.19
C SER A 64 0.20 -13.63 8.22
N MET A 65 0.78 -13.98 7.07
CA MET A 65 2.22 -14.20 6.94
C MET A 65 3.01 -12.92 7.24
N LEU A 66 2.61 -11.77 6.70
CA LEU A 66 3.24 -10.48 7.00
C LEU A 66 3.20 -10.18 8.50
N LEU A 67 2.08 -10.44 9.16
CA LEU A 67 1.92 -10.24 10.61
C LEU A 67 2.92 -11.10 11.40
N TRP A 68 3.05 -12.38 11.07
CA TRP A 68 4.00 -13.29 11.72
C TRP A 68 5.45 -12.90 11.43
N LEU A 69 5.76 -12.45 10.20
CA LEU A 69 7.08 -11.94 9.85
C LEU A 69 7.44 -10.68 10.63
N HIS A 70 6.52 -9.74 10.75
CA HIS A 70 6.72 -8.51 11.52
C HIS A 70 6.97 -8.82 13.00
N PHE A 71 6.17 -9.73 13.57
CA PHE A 71 6.32 -10.18 14.96
C PHE A 71 7.67 -10.87 15.19
N ALA A 72 8.07 -11.78 14.30
CA ALA A 72 9.37 -12.43 14.36
C ALA A 72 10.53 -11.43 14.25
N SER A 73 10.43 -10.49 13.30
CA SER A 73 11.41 -9.41 13.11
C SER A 73 11.56 -8.55 14.38
N SER A 74 10.46 -8.26 15.09
CA SER A 74 10.47 -7.51 16.34
C SER A 74 11.15 -8.26 17.50
N ILE A 75 11.09 -9.58 17.54
CA ILE A 75 11.67 -10.39 18.64
C ILE A 75 13.13 -10.74 18.36
N PHE A 76 13.45 -11.12 17.11
CA PHE A 76 14.76 -11.68 16.75
C PHE A 76 15.71 -10.66 16.11
N GLY A 77 15.23 -9.43 15.85
CA GLY A 77 15.98 -8.41 15.13
C GLY A 77 15.94 -8.64 13.63
N GLY A 78 15.14 -7.85 12.91
CA GLY A 78 15.01 -7.94 11.46
C GLY A 78 16.29 -7.54 10.71
N SER A 79 16.66 -8.30 9.69
CA SER A 79 17.70 -7.90 8.73
C SER A 79 17.14 -6.92 7.68
N ALA A 80 18.01 -6.13 7.06
CA ALA A 80 17.62 -5.24 5.96
C ALA A 80 16.97 -5.99 4.78
N ALA A 81 17.35 -7.26 4.56
CA ALA A 81 16.75 -8.10 3.52
C ALA A 81 15.31 -8.51 3.87
N PHE A 82 15.04 -8.86 5.13
CA PHE A 82 13.68 -9.15 5.60
C PHE A 82 12.77 -7.94 5.48
N PHE A 83 13.26 -6.75 5.86
CA PHE A 83 12.50 -5.50 5.72
C PHE A 83 12.18 -5.18 4.25
N MET A 84 13.12 -5.39 3.32
CA MET A 84 12.84 -5.25 1.89
C MET A 84 11.80 -6.25 1.41
N PHE A 85 11.96 -7.53 1.76
CA PHE A 85 10.98 -8.54 1.39
C PHE A 85 9.58 -8.18 1.88
N GLU A 86 9.45 -7.78 3.14
CA GLU A 86 8.18 -7.41 3.77
C GLU A 86 7.49 -6.25 3.05
N ILE A 87 8.24 -5.21 2.67
CA ILE A 87 7.69 -4.06 1.97
C ILE A 87 7.23 -4.42 0.55
N TYR A 88 8.04 -5.14 -0.23
CA TYR A 88 7.68 -5.50 -1.60
C TYR A 88 6.58 -6.56 -1.66
N PHE A 89 6.63 -7.57 -0.77
CA PHE A 89 5.57 -8.57 -0.65
C PHE A 89 4.28 -7.94 -0.14
N GLY A 90 4.38 -7.05 0.86
CA GLY A 90 3.27 -6.24 1.33
C GLY A 90 2.66 -5.41 0.21
N LEU A 91 3.46 -4.70 -0.58
CA LEU A 91 2.95 -3.96 -1.73
C LEU A 91 2.13 -4.84 -2.68
N LEU A 92 2.62 -6.04 -3.00
CA LEU A 92 1.90 -7.00 -3.85
C LEU A 92 0.57 -7.43 -3.24
N VAL A 93 0.56 -7.76 -1.94
CA VAL A 93 -0.66 -8.16 -1.22
C VAL A 93 -1.69 -7.03 -1.21
N PHE A 94 -1.28 -5.79 -0.91
CA PHE A 94 -2.22 -4.67 -0.81
C PHE A 94 -2.72 -4.16 -2.16
N VAL A 95 -1.90 -4.23 -3.22
CA VAL A 95 -2.39 -4.04 -4.59
C VAL A 95 -3.44 -5.11 -4.95
N GLY A 96 -3.25 -6.35 -4.48
CA GLY A 96 -4.24 -7.41 -4.61
C GLY A 96 -5.56 -7.10 -3.89
N TYR A 97 -5.49 -6.60 -2.66
CA TYR A 97 -6.68 -6.20 -1.89
C TYR A 97 -7.46 -5.09 -2.60
N MET A 98 -6.76 -4.07 -3.11
CA MET A 98 -7.39 -3.00 -3.87
C MET A 98 -8.22 -3.52 -5.07
N VAL A 99 -7.77 -4.58 -5.74
CA VAL A 99 -8.53 -5.26 -6.80
C VAL A 99 -9.74 -6.02 -6.23
N VAL A 100 -9.55 -6.79 -5.15
CA VAL A 100 -10.62 -7.56 -4.51
C VAL A 100 -11.71 -6.64 -3.95
N ASP A 101 -11.34 -5.57 -3.26
CA ASP A 101 -12.25 -4.64 -2.62
C ASP A 101 -13.03 -3.83 -3.65
N THR A 102 -12.38 -3.41 -4.75
CA THR A 102 -13.10 -2.79 -5.89
C THR A 102 -14.20 -3.72 -6.41
N GLN A 103 -13.92 -5.02 -6.48
CA GLN A 103 -14.86 -6.00 -7.01
C GLN A 103 -15.98 -6.35 -6.05
N ASP A 104 -15.65 -6.49 -4.76
CA ASP A 104 -16.61 -6.73 -3.69
C ASP A 104 -17.59 -5.56 -3.57
N ILE A 105 -17.12 -4.32 -3.73
CA ILE A 105 -17.98 -3.12 -3.81
C ILE A 105 -18.95 -3.22 -5.00
N ILE A 106 -18.46 -3.60 -6.19
CA ILE A 106 -19.31 -3.74 -7.38
C ILE A 106 -20.34 -4.84 -7.16
N GLU A 107 -19.96 -5.97 -6.56
CA GLU A 107 -20.87 -7.07 -6.26
C GLU A 107 -21.95 -6.67 -5.26
N LYS A 108 -21.56 -6.03 -4.14
CA LYS A 108 -22.47 -5.46 -3.14
C LYS A 108 -23.45 -4.47 -3.75
N ALA A 109 -22.98 -3.58 -4.62
CA ALA A 109 -23.83 -2.64 -5.35
C ALA A 109 -24.89 -3.34 -6.23
N HIS A 110 -24.54 -4.46 -6.87
CA HIS A 110 -25.51 -5.23 -7.65
C HIS A 110 -26.49 -6.03 -6.78
N LEU A 111 -26.10 -6.38 -5.55
CA LEU A 111 -26.97 -7.00 -4.56
C LEU A 111 -27.86 -5.98 -3.82
N GLY A 112 -27.74 -4.69 -4.15
CA GLY A 112 -28.57 -3.61 -3.63
C GLY A 112 -27.99 -2.87 -2.42
N ASP A 113 -26.75 -3.16 -2.01
CA ASP A 113 -26.03 -2.37 -1.01
C ASP A 113 -25.42 -1.13 -1.68
N LEU A 114 -25.97 0.05 -1.35
CA LEU A 114 -25.57 1.32 -1.94
C LEU A 114 -24.87 2.23 -0.91
N ASP A 115 -24.22 1.66 0.11
CA ASP A 115 -23.45 2.42 1.10
C ASP A 115 -22.13 2.95 0.51
N TYR A 116 -22.24 3.95 -0.37
CA TYR A 116 -21.12 4.60 -1.05
C TYR A 116 -20.10 5.21 -0.09
N VAL A 117 -20.50 5.55 1.15
CA VAL A 117 -19.57 6.09 2.16
C VAL A 117 -18.64 5.00 2.66
N LYS A 118 -19.16 3.81 3.01
CA LYS A 118 -18.32 2.68 3.40
C LYS A 118 -17.44 2.21 2.26
N HIS A 119 -18.00 2.09 1.06
CA HIS A 119 -17.25 1.68 -0.13
C HIS A 119 -16.10 2.65 -0.44
N ALA A 120 -16.32 3.96 -0.33
CA ALA A 120 -15.26 4.96 -0.51
C ALA A 120 -14.19 4.87 0.59
N LEU A 121 -14.57 4.60 1.85
CA LEU A 121 -13.62 4.43 2.94
C LEU A 121 -12.74 3.19 2.77
N THR A 122 -13.30 2.08 2.29
CA THR A 122 -12.52 0.86 1.98
C THR A 122 -11.46 1.14 0.91
N LEU A 123 -11.85 1.75 -0.21
CA LEU A 123 -10.89 2.10 -1.27
C LEU A 123 -9.86 3.15 -0.82
N PHE A 124 -10.25 4.07 0.08
CA PHE A 124 -9.32 5.02 0.68
C PHE A 124 -8.26 4.32 1.52
N THR A 125 -8.63 3.35 2.35
CA THR A 125 -7.67 2.59 3.16
C THR A 125 -6.71 1.78 2.30
N ASP A 126 -7.20 1.17 1.20
CA ASP A 126 -6.33 0.48 0.24
C ASP A 126 -5.34 1.44 -0.42
N PHE A 127 -5.82 2.61 -0.84
CA PHE A 127 -4.99 3.63 -1.46
C PHE A 127 -3.85 4.07 -0.52
N VAL A 128 -4.18 4.42 0.73
CA VAL A 128 -3.18 4.84 1.73
C VAL A 128 -2.20 3.70 2.01
N ALA A 129 -2.71 2.48 2.13
CA ALA A 129 -1.89 1.31 2.37
C ALA A 129 -0.89 1.08 1.22
N VAL A 130 -1.26 1.24 -0.04
CA VAL A 130 -0.33 1.15 -1.18
C VAL A 130 0.62 2.36 -1.22
N PHE A 131 0.12 3.57 -0.98
CA PHE A 131 0.91 4.81 -0.95
C PHE A 131 2.06 4.76 0.05
N VAL A 132 1.79 4.34 1.29
CA VAL A 132 2.82 4.25 2.33
C VAL A 132 3.96 3.32 1.92
N ARG A 133 3.68 2.15 1.33
CA ARG A 133 4.75 1.24 0.87
C ARG A 133 5.56 1.86 -0.26
N ILE A 134 4.89 2.43 -1.26
CA ILE A 134 5.58 3.08 -2.39
C ILE A 134 6.47 4.21 -1.87
N LEU A 135 5.96 5.04 -0.95
CA LEU A 135 6.72 6.12 -0.35
C LEU A 135 7.98 5.61 0.37
N ILE A 136 7.87 4.56 1.21
CA ILE A 136 9.02 3.99 1.90
C ILE A 136 10.06 3.43 0.90
N ILE A 137 9.61 2.74 -0.15
CA ILE A 137 10.51 2.22 -1.20
C ILE A 137 11.28 3.37 -1.86
N MET A 138 10.58 4.43 -2.26
CA MET A 138 11.20 5.56 -2.96
C MET A 138 12.13 6.36 -2.04
N LEU A 139 11.78 6.52 -0.77
CA LEU A 139 12.63 7.19 0.22
C LEU A 139 13.94 6.44 0.43
N LYS A 140 13.89 5.12 0.61
CA LYS A 140 15.09 4.31 0.75
C LYS A 140 15.98 4.41 -0.49
N ASN A 141 15.39 4.34 -1.68
CA ASN A 141 16.13 4.47 -2.94
C ASN A 141 16.78 5.87 -3.08
N SER A 142 16.10 6.93 -2.65
CA SER A 142 16.63 8.30 -2.67
C SER A 142 17.79 8.48 -1.69
N ALA A 143 17.65 7.97 -0.46
CA ALA A 143 18.69 8.00 0.56
C ALA A 143 19.94 7.22 0.13
N GLU A 144 19.81 6.02 -0.43
CA GLU A 144 20.96 5.26 -0.95
C GLU A 144 21.67 5.99 -2.10
N LYS A 145 20.93 6.72 -2.93
CA LYS A 145 21.48 7.51 -4.04
C LYS A 145 22.24 8.73 -3.54
N SER A 146 21.78 9.40 -2.49
CA SER A 146 22.47 10.54 -1.90
C SER A 146 23.78 10.11 -1.23
N GLU A 147 23.80 8.99 -0.51
CA GLU A 147 25.02 8.44 0.08
C GLU A 147 26.08 8.06 -0.96
N LYS A 148 25.67 7.38 -2.03
CA LYS A 148 26.58 7.01 -3.13
C LYS A 148 27.19 8.23 -3.83
N LYS A 149 26.44 9.33 -3.95
CA LYS A 149 26.96 10.59 -4.50
C LYS A 149 27.99 11.25 -3.57
N LYS A 150 27.79 11.18 -2.26
CA LYS A 150 28.74 11.72 -1.27
C LYS A 150 30.07 10.96 -1.31
N LYS A 151 30.03 9.63 -1.28
CA LYS A 151 31.22 8.74 -1.38
C LYS A 151 32.01 8.85 -2.70
N ARG A 152 31.45 9.45 -3.75
CA ARG A 152 32.15 9.70 -5.03
C ARG A 152 32.82 11.08 -5.10
N ARG A 153 32.51 11.97 -4.15
CA ARG A 153 33.06 13.33 -4.07
C ARG A 153 34.21 13.43 -3.06
N ASP A 154 34.22 12.53 -2.08
CA ASP A 154 35.33 12.26 -1.17
C ASP A 154 36.35 11.32 -1.85
#